data_AF-A0A932ZE91-F1
#
_entry.id   AF-A0A932ZE91-F1
#
_cell.length_a   1.000
_cell.length_b   1.000
_cell.length_c   1.000
_cell.angle_alpha   90.00
_cell.angle_beta   90.00
_cell.angle_gamma   90.00
#
_symmetry.space_group_name_H-M   'P 1'
#
loop_
_entity.id
_entity.type
_entity.pdbx_description
1 polymer ?
#
loop_
_entity_poly.entity_id
_entity_poly.type
_entity_poly.pdbx_seq_one_letter_code
_entity_poly.pdbx_strand_id
1 'polypeptide(L)'
;MMQVDVAGLSEEELAKIIVGERCSQFGAVANVYIVKEDGRHAFALAAVEMSTPSELLDVLRRLGESKVDSMVVIRLEQEEKTAASPGRA
;
A
#
# COMPACT_ATOMS: atom_id res chain seq x y z
N MET A 1 5.60 -4.58 -4.96
CA MET A 1 4.17 -4.82 -5.28
C MET A 1 3.51 -5.48 -4.09
N MET A 2 2.36 -4.97 -3.65
CA MET A 2 1.65 -5.41 -2.45
C MET A 2 0.20 -5.75 -2.81
N GLN A 3 -0.22 -6.98 -2.54
CA GLN A 3 -1.61 -7.40 -2.70
C GLN A 3 -2.39 -7.07 -1.43
N VAL A 4 -3.49 -6.34 -1.57
CA VAL A 4 -4.39 -5.97 -0.47
C VAL A 4 -5.80 -5.83 -1.03
N ASP A 5 -6.83 -6.02 -0.21
CA ASP A 5 -8.22 -5.89 -0.65
C ASP A 5 -8.60 -4.39 -0.85
N VAL A 6 -8.09 -3.79 -1.93
CA VAL A 6 -8.27 -2.37 -2.27
C VAL A 6 -9.75 -2.01 -2.44
N ALA A 7 -10.55 -2.96 -2.93
CA ALA A 7 -11.96 -2.80 -3.24
C ALA A 7 -12.87 -2.81 -2.01
N GLY A 8 -12.60 -3.69 -1.06
CA GLY A 8 -13.43 -3.91 0.14
C GLY A 8 -12.96 -3.15 1.38
N LEU A 9 -11.74 -2.62 1.38
CA LEU A 9 -11.22 -1.83 2.50
C LEU A 9 -11.34 -0.34 2.26
N SER A 10 -11.74 0.43 3.26
CA SER A 10 -11.68 1.89 3.22
C SER A 10 -10.24 2.40 3.17
N GLU A 11 -10.05 3.65 2.75
CA GLU A 11 -8.72 4.29 2.72
C GLU A 11 -8.04 4.27 4.11
N GLU A 12 -8.80 4.49 5.18
CA GLU A 12 -8.30 4.41 6.55
C GLU A 12 -7.81 3.00 6.94
N GLU A 13 -8.50 1.95 6.49
CA GLU A 13 -8.10 0.56 6.78
C GLU A 13 -6.86 0.18 5.97
N LEU A 14 -6.79 0.59 4.70
CA LEU A 14 -5.59 0.44 3.88
C LEU A 14 -4.40 1.16 4.51
N ALA A 15 -4.60 2.39 4.98
CA ALA A 15 -3.58 3.15 5.70
C ALA A 15 -3.07 2.40 6.94
N LYS A 16 -3.96 1.86 7.78
CA LYS A 16 -3.57 1.08 8.96
C LYS A 16 -2.78 -0.17 8.60
N ILE A 17 -3.17 -0.90 7.55
CA ILE A 17 -2.46 -2.10 7.10
C ILE A 17 -1.06 -1.73 6.60
N ILE A 18 -0.93 -0.70 5.77
CA ILE A 18 0.36 -0.26 5.23
C ILE A 18 1.30 0.20 6.35
N VAL A 19 0.77 1.00 7.28
CA VAL A 19 1.53 1.50 8.42
C VAL A 19 1.91 0.34 9.35
N GLY A 20 0.93 -0.45 9.79
CA GLY A 20 1.10 -1.48 10.81
C GLY A 20 1.88 -2.69 10.35
N GLU A 21 1.60 -3.23 9.17
CA GLU A 21 2.21 -4.49 8.73
C GLU A 21 3.52 -4.32 7.96
N ARG A 22 3.74 -3.14 7.35
CA ARG A 22 4.81 -3.00 6.33
C ARG A 22 5.75 -1.83 6.55
N CYS A 23 5.27 -0.69 7.03
CA CYS A 23 6.14 0.46 7.25
C CYS A 23 6.72 0.48 8.68
N SER A 24 5.98 -0.05 9.66
CA SER A 24 6.43 -0.13 11.07
C SER A 24 7.73 -0.93 11.27
N GLN A 25 8.04 -1.88 10.38
CA GLN A 25 9.31 -2.63 10.43
C GLN A 25 10.53 -1.78 9.99
N PHE A 26 10.30 -0.68 9.26
CA PHE A 26 11.36 0.21 8.81
C PHE A 26 11.52 1.42 9.73
N GLY A 27 10.44 1.83 10.41
CA GLY A 27 10.47 3.01 11.26
C GLY A 27 9.08 3.56 11.56
N ALA A 28 9.06 4.76 12.15
CA ALA A 28 7.80 5.45 12.45
C ALA A 28 7.27 6.17 11.20
N VAL A 29 6.03 5.86 10.81
CA VAL A 29 5.33 6.59 9.75
C VAL A 29 4.81 7.91 10.29
N ALA A 30 5.12 9.01 9.61
CA ALA A 30 4.62 10.34 9.95
C ALA A 30 3.24 10.57 9.32
N ASN A 31 3.08 10.28 8.03
CA ASN A 31 1.82 10.41 7.30
C ASN A 31 1.66 9.32 6.24
N VAL A 32 0.40 9.02 5.90
CA VAL A 32 0.06 8.14 4.78
C VAL A 32 -1.14 8.71 4.02
N TYR A 33 -1.03 8.71 2.70
CA TYR A 33 -2.07 9.15 1.78
C TYR A 33 -2.42 8.02 0.83
N ILE A 34 -3.68 7.62 0.81
CA ILE A 34 -4.18 6.64 -0.15
C ILE A 34 -4.84 7.40 -1.29
N VAL A 35 -4.53 7.00 -2.51
CA VAL A 35 -5.20 7.47 -3.72
C VAL A 35 -5.77 6.25 -4.42
N LYS A 36 -7.10 6.17 -4.46
CA LYS A 36 -7.82 5.16 -5.22
C LYS A 36 -8.20 5.75 -6.58
N GLU A 37 -8.02 4.98 -7.65
CA GLU A 37 -8.64 5.36 -8.93
C GLU A 37 -10.16 5.11 -8.84
N ASP A 38 -10.94 6.17 -9.02
CA ASP A 38 -12.40 6.08 -9.09
C ASP A 38 -12.81 5.17 -10.25
N GLY A 39 -13.53 4.08 -9.94
CA GLY A 39 -14.04 3.13 -10.93
C GLY A 39 -13.08 2.02 -11.37
N ARG A 40 -11.80 2.04 -10.95
CA ARG A 40 -10.85 0.92 -11.16
C ARG A 40 -10.33 0.42 -9.83
N HIS A 41 -11.03 -0.54 -9.25
CA HIS A 41 -10.59 -1.22 -8.03
C HIS A 41 -9.32 -2.06 -8.21
N ALA A 42 -8.78 -2.17 -9.42
CA ALA A 42 -7.62 -3.01 -9.73
C ALA A 42 -6.35 -2.63 -8.96
N PHE A 43 -6.16 -1.35 -8.62
CA PHE A 43 -5.02 -0.91 -7.82
C PHE A 43 -5.28 0.43 -7.12
N ALA A 44 -4.53 0.69 -6.06
CA ALA A 44 -4.44 1.98 -5.38
C ALA A 44 -2.97 2.38 -5.21
N LEU A 45 -2.73 3.67 -5.01
CA LEU A 45 -1.41 4.20 -4.70
C LEU A 45 -1.40 4.69 -3.26
N ALA A 46 -0.35 4.35 -2.51
CA ALA A 46 -0.13 4.86 -1.17
C ALA A 46 1.14 5.69 -1.15
N ALA A 47 1.04 6.97 -0.82
CA ALA A 47 2.18 7.81 -0.51
C ALA A 47 2.46 7.76 1.00
N VAL A 48 3.64 7.31 1.39
CA VAL A 48 4.07 7.15 2.79
C VAL A 48 5.18 8.13 3.09
N GLU A 49 4.99 8.93 4.14
CA GLU A 49 6.01 9.80 4.72
C GLU A 49 6.56 9.15 5.99
N MET A 50 7.87 8.95 6.05
CA MET A 50 8.53 8.41 7.25
C MET A 50 9.06 9.56 8.12
N SER A 51 9.22 9.29 9.41
CA SER A 51 9.71 10.28 10.38
C SER A 51 11.15 10.70 10.10
N THR A 52 11.96 9.81 9.53
CA THR A 52 13.34 10.12 9.14
C THR A 52 13.62 9.76 7.67
N PRO A 53 14.55 10.49 7.03
CA PRO A 53 14.93 10.23 5.64
C PRO A 53 15.62 8.87 5.45
N SER A 54 16.28 8.33 6.48
CA SER A 54 16.91 7.01 6.42
C SER A 54 15.86 5.89 6.32
N GLU A 55 14.83 5.94 7.18
CA GLU A 55 13.70 5.01 7.14
C GLU A 55 12.96 5.11 5.80
N LEU A 56 12.81 6.33 5.28
CA LEU A 56 12.22 6.57 3.97
C LEU A 56 12.99 5.87 2.84
N LEU A 57 14.31 5.94 2.85
CA LEU A 57 15.15 5.26 1.85
C LEU A 57 15.07 3.74 1.96
N ASP A 58 14.86 3.20 3.15
CA ASP A 58 14.64 1.76 3.34
C ASP A 58 13.28 1.30 2.83
N VAL A 59 12.22 2.07 3.09
CA VAL A 59 10.89 1.84 2.51
C VAL A 59 10.95 1.92 0.98
N LEU A 60 11.62 2.94 0.43
CA LEU A 60 11.79 3.10 -1.02
C LEU A 60 12.49 1.90 -1.65
N ARG A 61 13.58 1.41 -1.05
CA ARG A 61 14.35 0.29 -1.59
C ARG A 61 13.61 -1.06 -1.52
N ARG A 62 12.70 -1.22 -0.56
CA ARG A 62 12.05 -2.51 -0.27
C ARG A 62 10.63 -2.60 -0.81
N LEU A 63 9.87 -1.52 -0.69
CA LEU A 63 8.42 -1.48 -0.94
C LEU A 63 8.01 -0.40 -1.94
N GLY A 64 8.77 0.69 -2.01
CA GLY A 64 8.48 1.82 -2.88
C GLY A 64 8.64 1.49 -4.36
N GLU A 65 7.69 1.96 -5.16
CA GLU A 65 7.81 1.98 -6.61
C GLU A 65 8.49 3.26 -7.07
N SER A 66 8.20 4.39 -6.41
CA SER A 66 8.76 5.68 -6.73
C SER A 66 8.88 6.59 -5.51
N LYS A 67 9.67 7.66 -5.63
CA LYS A 67 9.83 8.70 -4.59
C LYS A 67 9.33 10.04 -5.12
N VAL A 68 8.48 10.72 -4.36
CA VAL A 68 8.01 12.08 -4.65
C VAL A 68 8.36 12.93 -3.42
N ASP A 69 9.25 13.90 -3.58
CA ASP A 69 9.77 14.72 -2.48
C ASP A 69 10.29 13.88 -1.28
N SER A 70 9.61 14.01 -0.14
CA SER A 70 9.84 13.31 1.13
C SER A 70 8.82 12.20 1.36
N MET A 71 8.22 11.67 0.30
CA MET A 71 7.25 10.57 0.36
C MET A 71 7.65 9.46 -0.59
N VAL A 72 7.30 8.23 -0.21
CA VAL A 72 7.48 7.03 -1.03
C VAL A 72 6.13 6.56 -1.51
N VAL A 73 6.01 6.40 -2.82
CA VAL A 73 4.81 5.86 -3.47
C VAL A 73 4.93 4.34 -3.53
N ILE A 74 3.97 3.67 -2.92
CA ILE A 74 3.80 2.22 -2.90
C ILE A 74 2.56 1.90 -3.71
N ARG A 75 2.68 1.01 -4.69
CA ARG A 75 1.54 0.51 -5.44
C ARG A 75 0.90 -0.67 -4.72
N LEU A 76 -0.38 -0.52 -4.43
CA LEU A 76 -1.27 -1.51 -3.85
C LEU A 76 -2.06 -2.14 -4.98
N GLU A 77 -1.90 -3.43 -5.20
CA GLU A 77 -2.71 -4.19 -6.12
C GLU A 77 -3.89 -4.79 -5.38
N GLN A 78 -5.03 -4.86 -6.05
CA GLN A 78 -6.14 -5.63 -5.52
C GLN A 78 -5.69 -7.07 -5.34
N GLU A 79 -5.86 -7.60 -4.13
CA GLU A 79 -5.75 -9.03 -3.91
C GLU A 79 -6.78 -9.69 -4.84
N GLU A 80 -6.31 -10.41 -5.85
CA GLU A 80 -7.17 -11.29 -6.62
C GLU A 80 -7.69 -12.31 -5.62
N LYS A 81 -8.88 -12.04 -5.09
CA LYS A 81 -9.70 -13.03 -4.42
C LYS A 81 -9.94 -14.07 -5.50
N THR A 82 -9.02 -15.03 -5.58
CA THR A 82 -9.14 -16.23 -6.40
C THR A 82 -10.48 -16.77 -5.99
N ALA A 83 -11.49 -16.50 -6.83
CA ALA A 83 -12.75 -17.17 -6.74
C ALA A 83 -12.33 -18.63 -6.86
N ALA A 84 -12.34 -19.34 -5.73
CA ALA A 84 -12.34 -20.77 -5.72
C ALA A 84 -13.40 -21.14 -6.75
N SER A 85 -12.96 -21.56 -7.93
CA SER A 85 -13.86 -22.06 -8.95
C SER A 85 -14.51 -23.26 -8.27
N PRO A 86 -15.84 -23.26 -7.99
CA PRO A 86 -16.50 -24.51 -7.77
C PRO A 86 -16.57 -25.14 -9.16
N GLY A 87 -15.48 -25.81 -9.53
CA GLY A 87 -15.41 -26.71 -10.67
C GLY A 87 -16.38 -27.84 -10.40
N ARG A 88 -17.63 -27.60 -10.81
CA ARG A 88 -18.74 -28.51 -10.80
C ARG A 88 -18.59 -29.38 -12.05
N ALA A 89 -18.22 -30.65 -11.86
CA ALA A 89 -18.47 -31.74 -12.80
C ALA A 89 -18.51 -33.06 -12.01
#